data_AF-A0A2A2LIT6-F1
#
_entry.id   AF-A0A2A2LIT6-F1
#
_cell.length_a   1.000
_cell.length_b   1.000
_cell.length_c   1.000
_cell.angle_alpha   90.00
_cell.angle_beta   90.00
_cell.angle_gamma   90.00
#
_symmetry.space_group_name_H-M   'P 1'
#
loop_
_entity.id
_entity.type
_entity.pdbx_description
1 polymer ?
#
loop_
_entity_poly.entity_id
_entity_poly.type
_entity_poly.pdbx_seq_one_letter_code
_entity_poly.pdbx_strand_id
1 'polypeptide(L)'
;MLFYANLHSLMLILSQIPVVTSGIGLGSTQQALWAERLLASIFLTKYENWGGKPGIILAIVTAAISTVATLVMYLDLSRDDKVANCLQISDNKNAIFTNFVYLLICFNLFAVLSTGILCLWNKCREKKSRFIISRRYQNFENFTTTKWIGIISFIQSAFLIVYSTLTYVLKTRESQFDKVTTMILWASSYTIPYYTFLLPLVLIYALKRIDEKRIKRIETLTSDKSSTMRIMNEIWERDGEIR
;
A
#
# COMPACT_ATOMS: atom_id res chain seq x y z
N MET A 1 23.23 -32.95 23.31
CA MET A 1 22.96 -31.50 23.48
C MET A 1 23.33 -30.66 22.26
N LEU A 2 24.51 -30.83 21.63
CA LEU A 2 24.94 -30.07 20.44
C LEU A 2 24.01 -30.19 19.21
N PHE A 3 23.37 -31.35 19.00
CA PHE A 3 22.42 -31.55 17.90
C PHE A 3 21.09 -30.80 18.11
N TYR A 4 20.61 -30.75 19.37
CA TYR A 4 19.37 -30.07 19.75
C TYR A 4 19.51 -28.54 19.69
N ALA A 5 20.68 -28.02 20.08
CA ALA A 5 21.00 -26.60 19.94
C ALA A 5 21.06 -26.15 18.47
N ASN A 6 21.62 -26.98 17.58
CA ASN A 6 21.66 -26.69 16.15
C ASN A 6 20.28 -26.73 15.49
N LEU A 7 19.43 -27.69 15.87
CA LEU A 7 18.07 -27.79 15.34
C LEU A 7 17.20 -26.59 15.77
N HIS A 8 17.29 -26.18 17.03
CA HIS A 8 16.56 -25.03 17.55
C HIS A 8 16.95 -23.72 16.86
N SER A 9 18.25 -23.46 16.67
CA SER A 9 18.73 -22.28 15.95
C SER A 9 18.31 -22.28 14.47
N LEU A 10 18.33 -23.45 13.81
CA LEU A 10 17.87 -23.58 12.43
C LEU A 10 16.36 -23.28 12.30
N MET A 11 15.54 -23.84 13.19
CA MET A 11 14.09 -23.58 13.19
C MET A 11 13.77 -22.10 13.44
N LEU A 12 14.51 -21.44 14.34
CA LEU A 12 14.36 -20.01 14.57
C LEU A 12 14.68 -19.20 13.32
N ILE A 13 15.81 -19.44 12.66
CA ILE A 13 16.19 -18.74 11.42
C ILE A 13 15.13 -18.95 10.32
N LEU A 14 14.65 -20.18 10.13
CA LEU A 14 13.60 -20.50 9.16
C LEU A 14 12.29 -19.77 9.46
N SER A 15 11.94 -19.58 10.75
CA SER A 15 10.74 -18.84 11.14
C SER A 15 10.87 -17.32 11.00
N GLN A 16 12.09 -16.78 11.06
CA GLN A 16 12.36 -15.34 10.96
C GLN A 16 12.35 -14.83 9.51
N ILE A 17 12.82 -15.64 8.56
CA ILE A 17 12.90 -15.24 7.15
C ILE A 17 11.54 -14.74 6.62
N PRO A 18 10.41 -15.43 6.83
CA PRO A 18 9.09 -14.94 6.40
C PRO A 18 8.69 -13.62 7.06
N VAL A 19 8.98 -13.46 8.35
CA VAL A 19 8.65 -12.24 9.11
C VAL A 19 9.40 -11.04 8.53
N VAL A 20 10.71 -11.15 8.38
CA VAL A 20 11.54 -10.07 7.82
C VAL A 20 11.16 -9.81 6.36
N THR A 21 11.00 -10.86 5.55
CA THR A 21 10.59 -10.73 4.14
C THR A 21 9.26 -10.01 4.02
N SER A 22 8.29 -10.32 4.89
CA SER A 22 6.97 -9.67 4.87
C SER A 22 7.03 -8.19 5.24
N GLY A 23 7.88 -7.80 6.21
CA GLY A 23 8.10 -6.40 6.58
C GLY A 23 8.74 -5.58 5.45
N ILE A 24 9.78 -6.13 4.82
CA ILE A 24 10.42 -5.51 3.66
C ILE A 24 9.45 -5.42 2.49
N GLY A 25 8.77 -6.53 2.19
CA GLY A 25 7.81 -6.63 1.10
C GLY A 25 6.66 -5.65 1.22
N LEU A 26 6.13 -5.45 2.43
CA LEU A 26 5.08 -4.47 2.68
C LEU A 26 5.55 -3.05 2.32
N GLY A 27 6.72 -2.64 2.79
CA GLY A 27 7.29 -1.32 2.45
C GLY A 27 7.61 -1.18 0.95
N SER A 28 8.23 -2.19 0.34
CA SER A 28 8.55 -2.17 -1.10
C SER A 28 7.30 -2.19 -1.98
N THR A 29 6.21 -2.84 -1.56
CA THR A 29 4.92 -2.83 -2.27
C THR A 29 4.31 -1.43 -2.28
N GLN A 30 4.41 -0.69 -1.18
CA GLN A 30 3.93 0.69 -1.13
C GLN A 30 4.68 1.60 -2.12
N GLN A 31 6.00 1.41 -2.28
CA GLN A 31 6.77 2.13 -3.29
C GLN A 31 6.36 1.76 -4.71
N ALA A 32 6.10 0.48 -4.98
CA ALA A 32 5.61 0.02 -6.26
C ALA A 32 4.23 0.62 -6.61
N LEU A 33 3.29 0.65 -5.66
CA LEU A 33 1.98 1.26 -5.85
C LEU A 33 2.08 2.76 -6.16
N TRP A 34 2.95 3.46 -5.43
CA TRP A 34 3.22 4.88 -5.71
C TRP A 34 3.80 5.09 -7.12
N ALA A 35 4.80 4.30 -7.51
CA ALA A 35 5.43 4.38 -8.83
C ALA A 35 4.44 4.06 -9.96
N GLU A 36 3.60 3.05 -9.78
CA GLU A 36 2.53 2.71 -10.73
C GLU A 36 1.57 3.88 -10.93
N ARG A 37 1.12 4.52 -9.84
CA ARG A 37 0.23 5.68 -9.93
C ARG A 37 0.90 6.88 -10.58
N LEU A 38 2.19 7.11 -10.30
CA LEU A 38 2.96 8.16 -10.96
C LEU A 38 3.03 7.93 -12.48
N LEU A 39 3.32 6.70 -12.91
CA LEU A 39 3.34 6.31 -14.31
C LEU A 39 1.97 6.50 -14.98
N ALA A 40 0.89 6.05 -14.33
CA ALA A 40 -0.48 6.22 -14.83
C ALA A 40 -0.88 7.69 -14.97
N SER A 41 -0.47 8.55 -14.04
CA SER A 41 -0.72 9.99 -14.08
C SER A 41 0.07 10.71 -15.18
N ILE A 42 1.34 10.35 -15.40
CA ILE A 42 2.20 11.00 -16.40
C ILE A 42 1.85 10.52 -17.81
N PHE A 43 1.71 9.20 -18.01
CA PHE A 43 1.61 8.57 -19.33
C PHE A 43 0.21 8.06 -19.68
N LEU A 44 -0.85 8.83 -19.39
CA LEU A 44 -2.27 8.47 -19.60
C LEU A 44 -2.52 7.63 -20.88
N THR A 45 -2.12 8.13 -22.06
CA THR A 45 -2.41 7.49 -23.35
C THR A 45 -1.59 6.21 -23.59
N LYS A 46 -0.35 6.14 -23.09
CA LYS A 46 0.49 4.93 -23.25
C LYS A 46 0.13 3.88 -22.22
N TYR A 47 -0.25 4.30 -21.02
CA TYR A 47 -0.59 3.42 -19.90
C TYR A 47 -1.80 2.55 -20.23
N GLU A 48 -2.81 3.09 -20.91
CA GLU A 48 -3.96 2.32 -21.40
C GLU A 48 -3.54 1.18 -22.34
N ASN A 49 -2.63 1.45 -23.27
CA ASN A 49 -2.10 0.44 -24.19
C ASN A 49 -1.21 -0.60 -23.51
N TRP A 50 -0.66 -0.29 -22.33
CA TRP A 50 0.19 -1.20 -21.56
C TRP A 50 -0.61 -2.18 -20.71
N GLY A 51 -1.88 -1.87 -20.43
CA GLY A 51 -2.77 -2.70 -19.61
C GLY A 51 -2.16 -3.00 -18.23
N GLY A 52 -2.18 -4.27 -17.82
CA GLY A 52 -1.67 -4.72 -16.51
C GLY A 52 -0.16 -4.97 -16.44
N LYS A 53 0.59 -4.82 -17.54
CA LYS A 53 2.04 -5.09 -17.60
C LYS A 53 2.86 -4.34 -16.55
N PRO A 54 2.73 -3.00 -16.36
CA PRO A 54 3.54 -2.27 -15.40
C PRO A 54 3.33 -2.78 -13.97
N GLY A 55 2.10 -3.11 -13.58
CA GLY A 55 1.80 -3.69 -12.27
C GLY A 55 2.48 -5.04 -12.04
N ILE A 56 2.44 -5.94 -13.03
CA ILE A 56 3.10 -7.25 -12.95
C ILE A 56 4.62 -7.11 -12.83
N ILE A 57 5.23 -6.23 -13.65
CA ILE A 57 6.68 -5.98 -13.61
C ILE A 57 7.08 -5.44 -12.24
N LEU A 58 6.35 -4.45 -11.71
CA LEU A 58 6.61 -3.89 -10.40
C LEU A 58 6.45 -4.92 -9.27
N ALA A 59 5.44 -5.80 -9.35
CA ALA A 59 5.25 -6.87 -8.38
C ALA A 59 6.42 -7.87 -8.36
N ILE A 60 6.93 -8.27 -9.53
CA ILE A 60 8.10 -9.16 -9.65
C ILE A 60 9.34 -8.48 -9.06
N VAL A 61 9.57 -7.20 -9.39
CA VAL A 61 10.69 -6.42 -8.87
C VAL A 61 10.61 -6.30 -7.34
N THR A 62 9.43 -6.00 -6.79
CA THR A 62 9.21 -5.93 -5.35
C THR A 62 9.49 -7.27 -4.65
N ALA A 63 9.02 -8.38 -5.20
CA ALA A 63 9.29 -9.71 -4.65
C ALA A 63 10.78 -10.06 -4.68
N ALA A 64 11.48 -9.73 -5.77
CA ALA A 64 12.92 -9.92 -5.90
C ALA A 64 13.69 -9.07 -4.87
N ILE A 65 13.38 -7.77 -4.74
CA ILE A 65 14.02 -6.87 -3.77
C ILE A 65 13.82 -7.40 -2.34
N SER A 66 12.62 -7.85 -2.01
CA SER A 66 12.30 -8.34 -0.67
C SER A 66 13.05 -9.63 -0.33
N THR A 67 13.19 -10.52 -1.32
CA THR A 67 13.93 -11.78 -1.17
C THR A 67 15.42 -11.52 -1.03
N VAL A 68 15.99 -10.69 -1.92
CA VAL A 68 17.42 -10.36 -1.92
C VAL A 68 17.81 -9.58 -0.67
N ALA A 69 17.04 -8.57 -0.27
CA ALA A 69 17.30 -7.80 0.95
C ALA A 69 17.29 -8.71 2.19
N THR A 70 16.31 -9.61 2.29
CA THR A 70 16.27 -10.59 3.39
C THR A 70 17.50 -11.50 3.34
N LEU A 71 17.86 -12.03 2.17
CA LEU A 71 19.05 -12.88 2.03
C LEU A 71 20.31 -12.16 2.50
N VAL A 72 20.55 -10.92 2.04
CA VAL A 72 21.70 -10.09 2.44
C VAL A 72 21.75 -9.89 3.95
N MET A 73 20.60 -9.66 4.60
CA MET A 73 20.56 -9.48 6.06
C MET A 73 20.97 -10.74 6.82
N TYR A 74 20.69 -11.92 6.26
CA TYR A 74 20.96 -13.22 6.87
C TYR A 74 22.28 -13.90 6.43
N LEU A 75 22.93 -13.46 5.34
CA LEU A 75 24.18 -14.08 4.84
C LEU A 75 25.33 -14.05 5.86
N ASP A 76 25.48 -12.96 6.63
CA ASP A 76 26.56 -12.82 7.64
C ASP A 76 26.10 -13.15 9.08
N LEU A 77 25.07 -13.96 9.29
CA LEU A 77 24.68 -14.32 10.66
C LEU A 77 25.68 -15.34 11.22
N SER A 78 26.52 -14.92 12.16
CA SER A 78 27.43 -15.83 12.85
C SER A 78 26.63 -16.84 13.66
N ARG A 79 27.05 -18.12 13.63
CA ARG A 79 26.32 -19.26 14.24
C ARG A 79 26.14 -19.14 15.76
N ASP A 80 26.89 -18.24 16.42
CA ASP A 80 26.87 -18.03 17.87
C ASP A 80 25.91 -16.91 18.35
N ASP A 81 25.25 -16.19 17.44
CA ASP A 81 24.32 -15.13 17.82
C ASP A 81 23.02 -15.74 18.39
N LYS A 82 22.87 -15.67 19.71
CA LYS A 82 21.68 -16.17 20.42
C LYS A 82 20.53 -15.19 20.26
N VAL A 83 19.52 -15.58 19.49
CA VAL A 83 18.27 -14.85 19.39
C VAL A 83 17.21 -15.52 20.25
N ALA A 84 16.53 -14.75 21.10
CA ALA A 84 15.54 -15.27 22.04
C ALA A 84 14.18 -15.59 21.39
N ASN A 85 13.85 -14.97 20.25
CA ASN A 85 12.59 -15.18 19.56
C ASN A 85 12.69 -14.86 18.05
N CYS A 86 11.62 -15.12 17.30
CA CYS A 86 11.55 -14.89 15.85
C CYS A 86 11.33 -13.42 15.43
N LEU A 87 11.23 -12.48 16.38
CA LEU A 87 11.01 -11.05 16.14
C LEU A 87 12.24 -10.20 16.48
N GLN A 88 13.13 -10.75 17.30
CA GLN A 88 14.35 -10.11 17.77
C GLN A 88 15.47 -10.39 16.78
N ILE A 89 16.36 -9.41 16.64
CA ILE A 89 17.51 -9.48 15.76
C ILE A 89 18.75 -9.42 16.62
N SER A 90 19.78 -10.16 16.23
CA SER A 90 21.06 -10.18 16.93
C SER A 90 21.60 -8.77 17.19
N ASP A 91 22.16 -8.56 18.38
CA ASP A 91 22.73 -7.28 18.81
C ASP A 91 23.81 -6.77 17.85
N ASN A 92 24.62 -7.69 17.28
CA ASN A 92 25.67 -7.35 16.32
C ASN A 92 25.15 -6.69 15.04
N LYS A 93 23.92 -7.01 14.61
CA LYS A 93 23.29 -6.43 13.41
C LYS A 93 22.15 -5.46 13.74
N ASN A 94 21.93 -5.19 15.01
CA ASN A 94 20.83 -4.34 15.47
C ASN A 94 20.92 -2.91 14.91
N ALA A 95 22.13 -2.34 14.80
CA ALA A 95 22.33 -1.00 14.24
C ALA A 95 21.99 -0.93 12.74
N ILE A 96 22.43 -1.91 11.95
CA ILE A 96 22.14 -1.98 10.51
C ILE A 96 20.63 -2.16 10.29
N PHE A 97 20.02 -3.08 11.03
CA PHE A 97 18.57 -3.31 10.97
C PHE A 97 17.78 -2.05 11.33
N THR A 98 18.17 -1.40 12.42
CA THR A 98 17.49 -0.19 12.90
C THR A 98 17.59 0.95 11.89
N ASN A 99 18.78 1.19 11.31
CA ASN A 99 18.96 2.15 10.23
C ASN A 99 18.10 1.83 9.01
N PHE A 100 18.05 0.55 8.62
CA PHE A 100 17.23 0.09 7.49
C PHE A 100 15.73 0.32 7.74
N VAL A 101 15.24 0.02 8.95
CA VAL A 101 13.84 0.29 9.34
C VAL A 101 13.53 1.79 9.31
N TYR A 102 14.42 2.64 9.83
CA TYR A 102 14.24 4.10 9.76
C TYR A 102 14.18 4.61 8.32
N LEU A 103 15.08 4.14 7.44
CA LEU A 103 15.04 4.47 6.01
C LEU A 103 13.71 4.05 5.38
N LEU A 104 13.22 2.85 5.70
CA LEU A 104 11.92 2.36 5.23
C LEU A 104 10.76 3.27 5.67
N ILE A 105 10.76 3.74 6.92
CA ILE A 105 9.75 4.69 7.41
C ILE A 105 9.84 6.00 6.63
N CYS A 106 11.04 6.55 6.43
CA CYS A 106 11.24 7.78 5.66
C CYS A 106 10.71 7.65 4.23
N PHE A 107 11.03 6.57 3.52
CA PHE A 107 10.53 6.31 2.18
C PHE A 107 9.01 6.13 2.14
N ASN A 108 8.41 5.47 3.14
CA ASN A 108 6.95 5.33 3.20
C ASN A 108 6.24 6.67 3.44
N LEU A 109 6.77 7.52 4.34
CA LEU A 109 6.26 8.86 4.56
C LEU A 109 6.38 9.72 3.30
N PHE A 110 7.52 9.65 2.60
CA PHE A 110 7.70 10.32 1.32
C PHE A 110 6.64 9.85 0.30
N ALA A 111 6.45 8.54 0.14
CA ALA A 111 5.44 7.99 -0.77
C ALA A 111 4.01 8.46 -0.42
N VAL A 112 3.64 8.54 0.87
CA VAL A 112 2.35 9.08 1.30
C VAL A 112 2.19 10.55 0.91
N LEU A 113 3.19 11.38 1.21
CA LEU A 113 3.18 12.80 0.86
C LEU A 113 3.09 13.01 -0.65
N SER A 114 3.92 12.29 -1.41
CA SER A 114 3.92 12.33 -2.88
C SER A 114 2.58 11.86 -3.46
N THR A 115 1.94 10.85 -2.87
CA THR A 115 0.59 10.41 -3.27
C THR A 115 -0.46 11.48 -3.00
N GLY A 116 -0.34 12.21 -1.89
CA GLY A 116 -1.19 13.37 -1.60
C GLY A 116 -1.04 14.48 -2.65
N ILE A 117 0.19 14.82 -3.02
CA ILE A 117 0.50 15.79 -4.08
C ILE A 117 -0.08 15.31 -5.43
N LEU A 118 0.12 14.03 -5.77
CA LEU A 118 -0.39 13.43 -7.00
C LEU A 118 -1.93 13.48 -7.06
N CYS A 119 -2.60 13.25 -5.94
CA CYS A 119 -4.06 13.35 -5.82
C CYS A 119 -4.54 14.79 -6.09
N LEU A 120 -3.87 15.80 -5.54
CA LEU A 120 -4.16 17.21 -5.80
C LEU A 120 -3.92 17.56 -7.28
N TRP A 121 -2.82 17.08 -7.86
CA TRP A 121 -2.51 17.32 -9.26
C TRP A 121 -3.56 16.69 -10.18
N ASN A 122 -3.94 15.43 -9.94
CA ASN A 122 -4.99 14.74 -10.69
C ASN A 122 -6.33 15.47 -10.60
N LYS A 123 -6.71 15.98 -9.42
CA LYS A 123 -7.90 16.80 -9.22
C LYS A 123 -7.88 18.09 -10.05
N CYS A 124 -6.73 18.76 -10.12
CA CYS A 124 -6.55 19.95 -10.95
C CYS A 124 -6.64 19.64 -12.44
N ARG A 125 -6.10 18.50 -12.90
CA ARG A 125 -6.19 18.06 -14.31
C ARG A 125 -7.61 17.65 -14.71
N GLU A 126 -8.34 16.99 -13.81
CA GLU A 126 -9.75 16.64 -14.03
C GLU A 126 -10.59 17.89 -14.35
N LYS A 127 -10.40 18.98 -13.57
CA LYS A 127 -11.10 20.26 -13.80
C LYS A 127 -10.77 20.92 -15.14
N LYS A 128 -9.54 20.73 -15.65
CA LYS A 128 -9.10 21.31 -16.93
C LYS A 128 -9.58 20.50 -18.15
N SER A 129 -9.73 19.18 -18.02
CA SER A 129 -10.05 18.28 -19.15
C SER A 129 -11.55 18.17 -19.48
N ARG A 130 -12.33 19.24 -19.29
CA ARG A 130 -13.81 19.20 -19.41
C ARG A 130 -14.33 18.85 -20.81
N PHE A 131 -13.54 19.13 -21.86
CA PHE A 131 -14.01 19.07 -23.26
C PHE A 131 -13.75 17.72 -23.97
N ILE A 132 -12.90 16.84 -23.43
CA ILE A 132 -12.58 15.54 -24.04
C ILE A 132 -13.07 14.42 -23.13
N ILE A 133 -14.12 13.70 -23.55
CA ILE A 133 -14.84 12.69 -22.74
C ILE A 133 -13.91 11.56 -22.30
N SER A 134 -13.15 10.95 -23.23
CA SER A 134 -12.22 9.86 -22.91
C SER A 134 -11.16 10.29 -21.87
N ARG A 135 -10.53 11.44 -22.08
CA ARG A 135 -9.50 11.97 -21.17
C ARG A 135 -10.07 12.35 -19.79
N ARG A 136 -11.32 12.83 -19.74
CA ARG A 136 -12.02 13.10 -18.48
C ARG A 136 -12.29 11.82 -17.70
N TYR A 137 -12.72 10.76 -18.38
CA TYR A 137 -12.96 9.45 -17.76
C TYR A 137 -11.67 8.90 -17.14
N GLN A 138 -10.57 8.88 -17.91
CA GLN A 138 -9.27 8.40 -17.43
C GLN A 138 -8.73 9.22 -16.26
N ASN A 139 -8.83 10.55 -16.31
CA ASN A 139 -8.41 11.40 -15.19
C ASN A 139 -9.25 11.16 -13.94
N PHE A 140 -10.56 10.93 -14.09
CA PHE A 140 -11.44 10.61 -12.96
C PHE A 140 -11.11 9.25 -12.33
N GLU A 141 -10.84 8.24 -13.16
CA GLU A 141 -10.43 6.91 -12.71
C GLU A 141 -9.08 6.98 -11.99
N ASN A 142 -8.09 7.66 -12.58
CA ASN A 142 -6.78 7.88 -11.96
C ASN A 142 -6.89 8.66 -10.65
N PHE A 143 -7.74 9.69 -10.58
CA PHE A 143 -7.98 10.42 -9.34
C PHE A 143 -8.60 9.53 -8.25
N THR A 144 -9.66 8.77 -8.60
CA THR A 144 -10.37 7.93 -7.65
C THR A 144 -9.49 6.79 -7.13
N THR A 145 -8.76 6.12 -8.01
CA THR A 145 -7.82 5.04 -7.65
C THR A 145 -6.65 5.57 -6.82
N THR A 146 -6.03 6.68 -7.22
CA THR A 146 -4.94 7.33 -6.45
C THR A 146 -5.41 7.76 -5.07
N LYS A 147 -6.65 8.24 -4.93
CA LYS A 147 -7.22 8.60 -3.62
C LYS A 147 -7.32 7.38 -2.70
N TRP A 148 -7.83 6.26 -3.18
CA TRP A 148 -7.95 5.05 -2.37
C TRP A 148 -6.60 4.43 -2.03
N ILE A 149 -5.68 4.37 -2.99
CA ILE A 149 -4.30 3.96 -2.74
C ILE A 149 -3.64 4.88 -1.71
N GLY A 150 -3.87 6.19 -1.77
CA GLY A 150 -3.39 7.13 -0.76
C GLY A 150 -3.92 6.85 0.65
N ILE A 151 -5.19 6.46 0.79
CA ILE A 151 -5.77 6.05 2.08
C ILE A 151 -5.09 4.76 2.58
N ILE A 152 -4.92 3.76 1.71
CA ILE A 152 -4.27 2.50 2.06
C ILE A 152 -2.82 2.72 2.50
N SER A 153 -2.06 3.53 1.74
CA SER A 153 -0.67 3.90 2.07
C SER A 153 -0.57 4.67 3.38
N PHE A 154 -1.54 5.53 3.68
CA PHE A 154 -1.60 6.25 4.96
C PHE A 154 -1.82 5.28 6.13
N ILE A 155 -2.80 4.38 6.02
CA ILE A 155 -3.07 3.34 7.02
C ILE A 155 -1.81 2.49 7.22
N GLN A 156 -1.22 1.99 6.14
CA GLN A 156 0.01 1.18 6.19
C GLN A 156 1.14 1.90 6.93
N SER A 157 1.36 3.17 6.61
CA SER A 157 2.41 3.98 7.25
C SER A 157 2.14 4.19 8.74
N ALA A 158 0.88 4.36 9.15
CA ALA A 158 0.52 4.43 10.56
C ALA A 158 0.85 3.13 11.31
N PHE A 159 0.50 1.96 10.73
CA PHE A 159 0.83 0.66 11.32
C PHE A 159 2.34 0.44 11.46
N LEU A 160 3.14 0.84 10.45
CA LEU A 160 4.60 0.77 10.49
C LEU A 160 5.22 1.69 11.54
N ILE A 161 4.72 2.91 11.70
CA ILE A 161 5.18 3.85 12.73
C ILE A 161 4.88 3.30 14.12
N VAL A 162 3.67 2.75 14.34
CA VAL A 162 3.29 2.13 15.61
C VAL A 162 4.20 0.93 15.90
N TYR A 163 4.41 0.04 14.94
CA TYR A 163 5.34 -1.10 15.08
C TYR A 163 6.73 -0.66 15.50
N SER A 164 7.28 0.32 14.80
CA SER A 164 8.64 0.81 15.01
C SER A 164 8.79 1.49 16.37
N THR A 165 7.77 2.27 16.77
CA THR A 165 7.74 2.95 18.07
C THR A 165 7.64 1.93 19.21
N LEU A 166 6.75 0.95 19.12
CA LEU A 166 6.62 -0.11 20.13
C LEU A 166 7.90 -0.92 20.24
N THR A 167 8.49 -1.31 19.11
CA THR A 167 9.77 -2.03 19.06
C THR A 167 10.90 -1.23 19.71
N TYR A 168 10.98 0.08 19.45
CA TYR A 168 11.97 0.96 20.07
C TYR A 168 11.79 1.08 21.59
N VAL A 169 10.55 1.23 22.06
CA VAL A 169 10.22 1.29 23.50
C VAL A 169 10.56 -0.03 24.19
N LEU A 170 10.25 -1.17 23.56
CA LEU A 170 10.58 -2.48 24.12
C LEU A 170 12.08 -2.71 24.21
N LYS A 171 12.85 -2.33 23.19
CA LYS A 171 14.31 -2.41 23.23
C LYS A 171 14.92 -1.54 24.34
N THR A 172 14.41 -0.33 24.54
CA THR A 172 14.96 0.60 25.55
C THR A 172 14.57 0.23 26.98
N ARG A 173 13.48 -0.53 27.17
CA ARG A 173 12.99 -0.94 28.49
C ARG A 173 13.08 -2.44 28.76
N GLU A 174 13.81 -3.19 27.93
CA GLU A 174 13.88 -4.65 28.00
C GLU A 174 14.34 -5.14 29.39
N SER A 175 15.25 -4.41 30.04
CA SER A 175 15.77 -4.73 31.37
C SER A 175 14.77 -4.54 32.52
N GLN A 176 13.64 -3.88 32.29
CA GLN A 176 12.63 -3.59 33.31
C GLN A 176 11.59 -4.71 33.44
N PHE A 177 11.52 -5.62 32.48
CA PHE A 177 10.49 -6.66 32.40
C PHE A 177 11.07 -8.06 32.52
N ASP A 178 10.28 -8.97 33.09
CA ASP A 178 10.61 -10.40 33.07
C ASP A 178 10.54 -10.97 31.64
N LYS A 179 11.32 -12.03 31.37
CA LYS A 179 11.49 -12.62 30.04
C LYS A 179 10.16 -13.00 29.38
N VAL A 180 9.22 -13.55 30.15
CA VAL A 180 7.89 -13.96 29.66
C VAL A 180 7.09 -12.74 29.21
N THR A 181 7.07 -11.69 30.03
CA THR A 181 6.37 -10.43 29.72
C THR A 181 6.95 -9.77 28.48
N THR A 182 8.28 -9.71 28.37
CA THR A 182 8.97 -9.19 27.19
C THR A 182 8.56 -9.96 25.93
N MET A 183 8.53 -11.30 25.96
CA MET A 183 8.12 -12.10 24.81
C MET A 183 6.68 -11.82 24.36
N ILE A 184 5.74 -11.71 25.31
CA ILE A 184 4.33 -11.38 25.02
C ILE A 184 4.23 -9.99 24.40
N LEU A 185 4.94 -9.00 24.95
CA LEU A 185 4.94 -7.64 24.45
C LEU A 185 5.52 -7.53 23.03
N TRP A 186 6.59 -8.27 22.72
CA TRP A 186 7.14 -8.38 21.37
C TRP A 186 6.11 -8.96 20.40
N ALA A 187 5.45 -10.05 20.78
CA ALA A 187 4.42 -10.67 19.95
C ALA A 187 3.22 -9.75 19.70
N SER A 188 2.73 -9.04 20.74
CA SER A 188 1.62 -8.09 20.60
C SER A 188 1.99 -6.84 19.82
N SER A 189 3.27 -6.46 19.85
CA SER A 189 3.76 -5.28 19.12
C SER A 189 3.86 -5.54 17.63
N TYR A 190 3.86 -6.80 17.18
CA TYR A 190 3.96 -7.14 15.76
C TYR A 190 2.70 -6.74 15.00
N THR A 191 2.69 -5.52 14.45
CA THR A 191 1.45 -4.95 13.90
C THR A 191 1.12 -5.37 12.46
N ILE A 192 2.08 -5.99 11.76
CA ILE A 192 1.98 -6.37 10.35
C ILE A 192 0.78 -7.28 10.06
N PRO A 193 0.51 -8.36 10.82
CA PRO A 193 -0.62 -9.25 10.56
C PRO A 193 -1.97 -8.53 10.68
N TYR A 194 -2.10 -7.58 11.62
CA TYR A 194 -3.32 -6.80 11.77
C TYR A 194 -3.57 -5.92 10.53
N TYR A 195 -2.53 -5.31 9.97
CA TYR A 195 -2.65 -4.57 8.71
C TYR A 195 -3.02 -5.51 7.55
N THR A 196 -2.36 -6.66 7.42
CA THR A 196 -2.64 -7.63 6.36
C THR A 196 -4.08 -8.13 6.42
N PHE A 197 -4.65 -8.29 7.61
CA PHE A 197 -6.05 -8.62 7.81
C PHE A 197 -7.00 -7.45 7.48
N LEU A 198 -6.62 -6.22 7.84
CA LEU A 198 -7.41 -5.01 7.58
C LEU A 198 -7.46 -4.64 6.09
N LEU A 199 -6.37 -4.87 5.35
CA LEU A 199 -6.21 -4.50 3.95
C LEU A 199 -7.35 -5.00 3.03
N PRO A 200 -7.71 -6.30 2.99
CA PRO A 200 -8.80 -6.77 2.14
C PRO A 200 -10.15 -6.14 2.50
N LEU A 201 -10.41 -5.86 3.78
CA LEU A 201 -11.65 -5.18 4.22
C LEU A 201 -11.70 -3.75 3.66
N VAL A 202 -10.59 -3.02 3.73
CA VAL A 202 -10.47 -1.67 3.17
C VAL A 202 -10.62 -1.70 1.64
N LEU A 203 -10.04 -2.68 0.96
CA LEU A 203 -10.15 -2.84 -0.49
C LEU A 203 -11.59 -3.15 -0.93
N ILE A 204 -12.28 -4.08 -0.26
CA ILE A 204 -13.68 -4.40 -0.54
C ILE A 204 -14.55 -3.15 -0.32
N TYR A 205 -14.33 -2.44 0.79
CA TYR A 205 -15.03 -1.19 1.06
C TYR A 205 -14.79 -0.13 -0.02
N ALA A 206 -13.53 0.02 -0.45
CA ALA A 206 -13.14 0.95 -1.51
C ALA A 206 -13.83 0.62 -2.84
N LEU A 207 -13.79 -0.65 -3.26
CA LEU A 207 -14.41 -1.13 -4.50
C LEU A 207 -15.92 -0.88 -4.49
N LYS A 208 -16.62 -1.29 -3.42
CA LYS A 208 -18.07 -1.06 -3.29
C LYS A 208 -18.41 0.43 -3.40
N ARG A 209 -17.62 1.31 -2.77
CA ARG A 209 -17.81 2.76 -2.86
C ARG A 209 -17.53 3.33 -4.26
N ILE A 210 -16.61 2.74 -5.02
CA ILE A 210 -16.35 3.13 -6.41
C ILE A 210 -17.55 2.75 -7.28
N ASP A 211 -18.07 1.53 -7.11
CA ASP A 211 -19.21 1.02 -7.88
C ASP A 211 -20.49 1.82 -7.58
N GLU A 212 -20.80 2.08 -6.31
CA GLU A 212 -21.93 2.94 -5.90
C GLU A 212 -21.87 4.32 -6.56
N LYS A 213 -20.68 4.93 -6.63
CA LYS A 213 -20.49 6.24 -7.27
C LYS A 213 -20.62 6.17 -8.78
N ARG A 214 -20.19 5.06 -9.39
CA ARG A 214 -20.33 4.84 -10.83
C ARG A 214 -21.80 4.69 -11.22
N ILE A 215 -22.56 3.88 -10.49
CA ILE A 215 -24.00 3.66 -10.71
C ILE A 215 -24.76 4.98 -10.59
N LYS A 216 -24.59 5.71 -9.47
CA LYS A 216 -25.25 7.01 -9.26
C LYS A 216 -24.96 8.01 -10.37
N ARG A 217 -23.72 8.03 -10.89
CA ARG A 217 -23.35 8.91 -11.99
C ARG A 217 -24.07 8.54 -13.30
N ILE A 218 -24.18 7.24 -13.60
CA ILE A 218 -24.90 6.76 -14.78
C ILE A 218 -26.40 7.11 -14.67
N GLU A 219 -26.99 6.93 -13.49
CA GLU A 219 -28.39 7.31 -13.22
C GLU A 219 -28.62 8.81 -13.44
N THR A 220 -27.76 9.67 -12.90
CA THR A 220 -27.88 11.13 -13.12
C THR A 220 -27.77 11.52 -14.59
N LEU A 221 -26.83 10.92 -15.34
CA LEU A 221 -26.69 11.20 -16.78
C LEU A 221 -27.86 10.67 -17.61
N THR A 222 -28.45 9.54 -17.20
CA THR A 222 -29.62 8.96 -17.87
C THR A 222 -30.87 9.78 -17.60
N SER A 223 -31.04 10.25 -16.35
CA SER A 223 -32.12 11.15 -15.95
C SER A 223 -32.02 12.53 -16.61
N ASP A 224 -30.82 13.09 -16.75
CA ASP A 224 -30.62 14.36 -17.45
C ASP A 224 -30.87 14.22 -18.96
N LYS A 225 -30.50 13.07 -19.55
CA LYS A 225 -30.78 12.81 -20.96
C LYS A 225 -32.28 12.65 -21.23
N SER A 226 -33.01 11.94 -20.36
CA SER A 226 -34.45 11.76 -20.52
C SER A 226 -35.22 13.07 -20.36
N SER A 227 -34.82 13.93 -19.42
CA SER A 227 -35.42 15.26 -19.26
C SER A 227 -35.14 16.17 -20.45
N THR A 228 -33.91 16.16 -20.98
CA THR A 228 -33.54 16.94 -22.17
C THR A 228 -34.29 16.46 -23.42
N MET A 229 -34.43 15.14 -23.61
CA MET A 229 -35.24 14.56 -24.69
C MET A 229 -36.71 14.94 -24.56
N ARG A 230 -37.24 14.96 -23.35
CA ARG A 230 -38.64 15.37 -23.12
C ARG A 230 -38.86 16.82 -23.52
N ILE A 231 -37.96 17.72 -23.12
CA ILE A 231 -38.00 19.14 -23.50
C ILE A 231 -37.89 19.30 -25.02
N MET A 232 -37.00 18.55 -25.69
CA MET A 232 -36.89 18.59 -27.15
C MET A 232 -38.16 18.12 -27.86
N ASN A 233 -38.80 17.04 -27.37
CA ASN A 233 -40.08 16.57 -27.92
C ASN A 233 -41.20 17.61 -27.71
N GLU A 234 -41.28 18.21 -26.51
CA GLU A 234 -42.27 19.25 -26.20
C GLU A 234 -42.10 20.51 -27.08
N ILE A 235 -40.87 20.84 -27.51
CA ILE A 235 -40.62 21.94 -28.47
C ILE A 235 -41.02 21.51 -29.89
N TRP A 236 -40.66 20.30 -30.30
CA TRP A 236 -40.97 19.79 -31.63
C TRP A 236 -42.47 19.68 -31.89
N GLU A 237 -43.24 19.18 -30.93
CA GLU A 237 -44.71 19.11 -31.01
C GLU A 237 -45.33 20.51 -31.11
N ARG A 238 -44.81 21.47 -30.35
CA ARG A 238 -45.29 22.86 -30.37
C ARG A 238 -45.04 23.57 -31.70
N ASP A 239 -43.88 23.34 -32.32
CA ASP A 239 -43.55 23.92 -33.63
C ASP A 239 -44.27 23.19 -34.78
N GLY A 240 -44.67 21.93 -34.56
CA GLY A 240 -45.48 21.14 -35.50
C GLY A 240 -46.93 21.60 -35.59
N GLU A 241 -47.50 22.17 -34.52
CA GLU A 241 -48.87 22.71 -34.50
C GLU A 241 -48.99 24.11 -35.14
N ILE A 242 -47.88 24.78 -35.47
CA ILE A 242 -47.86 26.13 -36.07
C ILE A 242 -47.86 26.09 -37.62
N ARG A 243 -47.87 24.90 -38.25
CA ARG A 243 -48.04 24.72 -39.71
C ARG A 243 -49.41 24.19 -40.08
#